data_AF-A0A917QGW9-F1
#
_entry.id   AF-A0A917QGW9-F1
#
_cell.length_a   1.000
_cell.length_b   1.000
_cell.length_c   1.000
_cell.angle_alpha   90.00
_cell.angle_beta   90.00
_cell.angle_gamma   90.00
#
_symmetry.space_group_name_H-M   'P 1'
#
loop_
_entity.id
_entity.type
_entity.pdbx_description
1 polymer ?
#
loop_
_entity_poly.entity_id
_entity_poly.type
_entity_poly.pdbx_seq_one_letter_code
_entity_poly.pdbx_strand_id
1 'polypeptide(L)'
;MSAYLNEQDCRRFVDDVKQAGGNVPASLTSILATLDAVTAWDRETVDIGSQIRNGTMTAANASKLLDEARAQPVVNVAELKARAASDLARQFKKTLNDSAADQIIESLRPAFNDAVAGIQAAAQWITPDTQAEQVLDLGDEAIAAWIALPKHRQVLDRINDAIVGQLGGSGSVGCLGVLPWMHYGSPTGVTQALFYVRDESVDILNAGRYMSAPVGGQRGGRWLRLATTTTLQLNTLTRAKELCAAYTAADAERQAREYAATHPETL
;
A
#
# COMPACT_ATOMS: atom_id res chain seq x y z
N MET A 1 9.21 -9.98 -10.86
CA MET A 1 9.72 -8.70 -11.40
C MET A 1 8.99 -7.60 -10.64
N SER A 2 9.61 -6.96 -9.64
CA SER A 2 8.96 -5.87 -8.90
C SER A 2 8.76 -4.72 -9.89
N ALA A 3 7.52 -4.28 -10.10
CA ALA A 3 7.29 -3.02 -10.80
C ALA A 3 8.09 -1.93 -10.07
N TYR A 4 8.84 -1.12 -10.81
CA TYR A 4 9.54 0.02 -10.24
C TYR A 4 8.49 1.08 -9.89
N LEU A 5 8.45 1.48 -8.62
CA LEU A 5 7.61 2.58 -8.15
C LEU A 5 8.01 3.86 -8.92
N ASN A 6 7.02 4.52 -9.53
CA ASN A 6 7.24 5.78 -10.25
C ASN A 6 6.52 6.95 -9.57
N GLU A 7 6.68 8.15 -10.12
CA GLU A 7 6.06 9.38 -9.59
C GLU A 7 4.52 9.29 -9.52
N GLN A 8 3.88 8.75 -10.55
CA GLN A 8 2.42 8.63 -10.60
C GLN A 8 1.91 7.70 -9.49
N ASP A 9 2.63 6.62 -9.21
CA ASP A 9 2.30 5.71 -8.11
C ASP A 9 2.42 6.41 -6.74
N CYS A 10 3.47 7.22 -6.53
CA CYS A 10 3.65 8.00 -5.30
C CYS A 10 2.48 8.98 -5.08
N ARG A 11 2.08 9.70 -6.14
CA ARG A 11 0.96 10.66 -6.07
C ARG A 11 -0.36 9.95 -5.80
N ARG A 12 -0.64 8.88 -6.55
CA ARG A 12 -1.84 8.05 -6.36
C ARG A 12 -1.92 7.53 -4.93
N PHE A 13 -0.83 7.02 -4.37
CA PHE A 13 -0.80 6.55 -2.99
C PHE A 13 -1.18 7.66 -2.00
N VAL A 14 -0.64 8.86 -2.16
CA VAL A 14 -0.98 10.02 -1.31
C VAL A 14 -2.45 10.42 -1.44
N ASP A 15 -3.00 10.37 -2.65
CA ASP A 15 -4.42 10.66 -2.88
C ASP A 15 -5.33 9.58 -2.28
N ASP A 16 -4.95 8.31 -2.42
CA ASP A 16 -5.65 7.17 -1.81
C ASP A 16 -5.68 7.28 -0.27
N VAL A 17 -4.57 7.70 0.35
CA VAL A 17 -4.50 8.01 1.81
C VAL A 17 -5.52 9.08 2.20
N LYS A 18 -5.55 10.20 1.47
CA LYS A 18 -6.49 11.30 1.76
C LYS A 18 -7.93 10.87 1.57
N GLN A 19 -8.24 10.11 0.51
CA GLN A 19 -9.58 9.60 0.26
C GLN A 19 -10.04 8.61 1.34
N ALA A 20 -9.12 7.82 1.90
CA ALA A 20 -9.38 6.97 3.05
C ALA A 20 -9.60 7.74 4.36
N GLY A 21 -9.33 9.06 4.38
CA GLY A 21 -9.43 9.90 5.57
C GLY A 21 -8.17 9.88 6.45
N GLY A 22 -7.05 9.38 5.91
CA GLY A 22 -5.77 9.33 6.61
C GLY A 22 -4.97 10.62 6.48
N ASN A 23 -4.00 10.79 7.39
CA ASN A 23 -3.06 11.90 7.36
C ASN A 23 -1.79 11.50 6.62
N VAL A 24 -1.35 12.34 5.68
CA VAL A 24 -0.12 12.13 4.92
C VAL A 24 1.06 12.74 5.68
N PRO A 25 2.08 11.94 6.07
CA PRO A 25 3.25 12.46 6.76
C PRO A 25 4.00 13.53 5.97
N ALA A 26 4.50 14.55 6.66
CA ALA A 26 5.23 15.67 6.05
C ALA A 26 6.46 15.22 5.24
N SER A 27 7.10 14.12 5.64
CA SER A 27 8.22 13.52 4.91
C SER A 27 7.85 13.08 3.49
N LEU A 28 6.65 12.51 3.29
CA LEU A 28 6.16 12.11 1.97
C LEU A 28 5.76 13.34 1.14
N THR A 29 5.09 14.31 1.77
CA THR A 29 4.73 15.58 1.11
C THR A 29 5.96 16.35 0.63
N SER A 30 7.04 16.36 1.41
CA SER A 30 8.32 17.00 1.04
C SER A 30 8.96 16.33 -0.18
N ILE A 31 8.89 14.99 -0.28
CA ILE A 31 9.39 14.26 -1.45
C ILE A 31 8.56 14.61 -2.69
N LEU A 32 7.22 14.67 -2.59
CA LEU A 32 6.37 15.08 -3.71
C LEU A 32 6.63 16.53 -4.14
N ALA A 33 6.84 17.46 -3.20
CA ALA A 33 7.21 18.83 -3.53
C ALA A 33 8.57 18.90 -4.24
N THR A 34 9.51 18.03 -3.87
CA THR A 34 10.81 17.92 -4.57
C THR A 34 10.63 17.37 -5.99
N LEU A 35 9.74 16.38 -6.18
CA LEU A 35 9.36 15.88 -7.50
C LEU A 35 8.73 16.98 -8.38
N ASP A 36 7.86 17.80 -7.81
CA ASP A 36 7.28 18.97 -8.50
C ASP A 36 8.38 19.94 -8.97
N ALA A 37 9.35 20.23 -8.09
CA ALA A 37 10.48 21.11 -8.42
C ALA A 37 11.39 20.52 -9.52
N VAL A 38 11.66 19.21 -9.49
CA VAL A 38 12.43 18.52 -10.54
C VAL A 38 11.70 18.54 -11.88
N THR A 39 10.38 18.35 -11.86
CA THR A 39 9.55 18.35 -13.08
C THR A 39 9.51 19.73 -13.70
N ALA A 40 9.32 20.77 -12.87
CA ALA A 40 9.28 22.17 -13.28
C ALA A 40 10.65 22.74 -13.66
N TRP A 41 11.74 22.14 -13.18
CA TRP A 41 13.10 22.60 -13.50
C TRP A 41 13.30 22.60 -15.02
N ASP A 42 13.80 23.68 -15.59
CA ASP A 42 14.31 23.67 -16.95
C ASP A 42 15.75 24.13 -16.93
N ARG A 43 16.53 23.62 -17.88
CA ARG A 43 17.91 24.05 -18.00
C ARG A 43 17.93 25.42 -18.65
N GLU A 44 18.53 26.37 -17.96
CA GLU A 44 18.91 27.63 -18.57
C GLU A 44 20.01 27.36 -19.61
N THR A 45 19.70 27.59 -20.88
CA THR A 45 20.62 27.44 -22.00
C THR A 45 20.86 28.80 -22.65
N VAL A 46 22.08 29.02 -23.15
CA VAL A 46 22.35 30.22 -23.97
C VAL A 46 21.77 29.95 -25.36
N ASP A 47 20.57 30.44 -25.61
CA ASP A 47 19.93 30.35 -26.93
C ASP A 47 20.54 31.37 -27.90
N ILE A 48 21.66 30.97 -28.52
CA ILE A 48 22.34 31.76 -29.55
C ILE A 48 21.38 32.17 -30.68
N GLY A 49 20.43 31.30 -31.05
CA GLY A 49 19.46 31.58 -32.11
C GLY A 49 18.53 32.73 -31.75
N SER A 50 18.01 32.77 -30.51
CA SER A 50 17.20 33.89 -30.03
C SER A 50 18.03 35.15 -29.82
N GLN A 51 19.28 35.03 -29.35
CA GLN A 51 20.19 36.19 -29.21
C GLN A 51 20.49 36.85 -30.57
N ILE A 52 20.60 36.06 -31.65
CA ILE A 52 20.75 36.56 -33.02
C ILE A 52 19.44 37.19 -33.51
N ARG A 53 18.29 36.49 -33.39
CA ARG A 53 16.99 36.99 -33.86
C ARG A 53 16.57 38.30 -33.17
N ASN A 54 16.89 38.44 -31.89
CA ASN A 54 16.55 39.62 -31.09
C ASN A 54 17.59 40.74 -31.18
N GLY A 55 18.69 40.54 -31.94
CA GLY A 55 19.75 41.54 -32.11
C GLY A 55 20.59 41.81 -30.85
N THR A 56 20.48 40.96 -29.83
CA THR A 56 21.22 41.08 -28.56
C THR A 56 22.63 40.49 -28.63
N MET A 57 22.89 39.62 -29.62
CA MET A 57 24.23 39.22 -30.01
C MET A 57 24.87 40.31 -30.88
N THR A 58 25.97 40.89 -30.40
CA THR A 58 26.73 41.97 -31.05
C THR A 58 28.17 41.52 -31.27
N ALA A 59 28.92 42.23 -32.11
CA ALA A 59 30.34 41.93 -32.33
C ALA A 59 31.16 41.97 -31.02
N ALA A 60 30.77 42.83 -30.07
CA ALA A 60 31.47 43.01 -28.79
C ALA A 60 31.24 41.86 -27.80
N ASN A 61 30.11 41.13 -27.87
CA ASN A 61 29.78 40.06 -26.92
C ASN A 61 29.71 38.65 -27.56
N ALA A 62 29.84 38.55 -28.89
CA ALA A 62 29.69 37.30 -29.62
C ALA A 62 30.64 36.20 -29.15
N SER A 63 31.94 36.50 -28.97
CA SER A 63 32.92 35.49 -28.53
C SER A 63 32.57 34.96 -27.14
N LYS A 64 32.16 35.83 -26.22
CA LYS A 64 31.77 35.46 -24.86
C LYS A 64 30.54 34.54 -24.86
N LEU A 65 29.49 34.91 -25.62
CA LEU A 65 28.28 34.10 -25.73
C LEU A 65 28.55 32.71 -26.34
N LEU A 66 29.42 32.63 -27.34
CA LEU A 66 29.82 31.36 -27.96
C LEU A 66 30.68 30.50 -27.01
N ASP A 67 31.59 31.11 -26.26
CA ASP A 67 32.39 30.41 -25.24
C ASP A 67 31.53 29.89 -24.08
N GLU A 68 30.54 30.69 -23.63
CA GLU A 68 29.54 30.28 -22.62
C GLU A 68 28.67 29.13 -23.13
N ALA A 69 28.19 29.19 -24.37
CA ALA A 69 27.44 28.11 -25.00
C ALA A 69 28.30 26.83 -25.18
N ARG A 70 29.59 26.98 -25.49
CA ARG A 70 30.53 25.84 -25.61
C ARG A 70 30.86 25.19 -24.27
N ALA A 71 30.98 25.99 -23.21
CA ALA A 71 31.29 25.50 -21.87
C ALA A 71 30.12 24.74 -21.21
N GLN A 72 28.91 24.88 -21.76
CA GLN A 72 27.73 24.16 -21.31
C GLN A 72 27.83 22.67 -21.72
N PRO A 73 27.90 21.73 -20.76
CA PRO A 73 27.96 20.30 -21.10
C PRO A 73 26.69 19.91 -21.87
N VAL A 74 26.80 19.07 -22.91
CA VAL A 74 25.62 18.51 -23.57
C VAL A 74 24.99 17.52 -22.59
N VAL A 75 23.90 17.94 -21.95
CA VAL A 75 23.21 17.13 -20.94
C VAL A 75 21.77 16.96 -21.40
N ASN A 76 21.35 15.70 -21.46
CA ASN A 76 19.96 15.35 -21.72
C ASN A 76 19.12 15.68 -20.48
N VAL A 77 18.46 16.84 -20.49
CA VAL A 77 17.60 17.32 -19.40
C VAL A 77 16.53 16.31 -19.04
N ALA A 78 15.94 15.64 -20.03
CA ALA A 78 14.93 14.62 -19.80
C ALA A 78 15.48 13.40 -19.05
N GLU A 79 16.70 12.98 -19.37
CA GLU A 79 17.37 11.87 -18.68
C GLU A 79 17.71 12.21 -17.22
N LEU A 80 18.18 13.45 -16.96
CA LEU A 80 18.41 13.92 -15.59
C LEU A 80 17.11 13.94 -14.77
N LYS A 81 16.03 14.48 -15.34
CA LYS A 81 14.71 14.49 -14.69
C LYS A 81 14.22 13.08 -14.39
N ALA A 82 14.30 12.17 -15.36
CA ALA A 82 13.89 10.78 -15.20
C ALA A 82 14.68 10.08 -14.09
N ARG A 83 16.00 10.28 -14.03
CA ARG A 83 16.85 9.72 -12.97
C ARG A 83 16.50 10.29 -11.59
N ALA A 84 16.38 11.61 -11.48
CA ALA A 84 16.00 12.27 -10.23
C ALA A 84 14.61 11.81 -9.75
N ALA A 85 13.63 11.70 -10.65
CA ALA A 85 12.30 11.21 -10.32
C ALA A 85 12.33 9.75 -9.83
N SER A 86 13.13 8.89 -10.47
CA SER A 86 13.35 7.50 -10.03
C SER A 86 13.99 7.43 -8.63
N ASP A 87 15.00 8.25 -8.35
CA ASP A 87 15.67 8.28 -7.05
C ASP A 87 14.74 8.81 -5.95
N LEU A 88 13.92 9.82 -6.25
CA LEU A 88 12.88 10.35 -5.34
C LEU A 88 11.76 9.34 -5.08
N ALA A 89 11.30 8.59 -6.09
CA ALA A 89 10.34 7.50 -5.91
C ALA A 89 10.92 6.38 -5.03
N ARG A 90 12.20 6.04 -5.20
CA ARG A 90 12.89 5.09 -4.31
C ARG A 90 12.98 5.62 -2.88
N GLN A 91 13.28 6.91 -2.70
CA GLN A 91 13.29 7.56 -1.39
C GLN A 91 11.90 7.51 -0.74
N PHE A 92 10.84 7.78 -1.51
CA PHE A 92 9.45 7.68 -1.07
C PHE A 92 9.13 6.28 -0.51
N LYS A 93 9.45 5.22 -1.27
CA LYS A 93 9.28 3.83 -0.82
C LYS A 93 10.08 3.53 0.45
N LYS A 94 11.31 4.03 0.56
CA LYS A 94 12.13 3.86 1.77
C LYS A 94 11.47 4.54 2.97
N THR A 95 11.06 5.79 2.83
CA THR A 95 10.38 6.56 3.89
C THR A 95 9.10 5.87 4.35
N LEU A 96 8.32 5.28 3.43
CA LEU A 96 7.18 4.42 3.79
C LEU A 96 7.58 3.20 4.60
N ASN A 97 8.63 2.48 4.17
CA ASN A 97 9.10 1.27 4.84
C ASN A 97 9.68 1.49 6.23
N ASP A 98 10.20 2.69 6.50
CA ASP A 98 10.86 3.03 7.76
C ASP A 98 9.85 3.45 8.84
N SER A 99 8.99 4.45 8.57
CA SER A 99 8.04 4.93 9.58
C SER A 99 6.77 5.61 9.06
N ALA A 100 6.77 6.11 7.81
CA ALA A 100 5.62 6.86 7.31
C ALA A 100 4.37 5.98 7.11
N ALA A 101 4.52 4.70 6.76
CA ALA A 101 3.39 3.78 6.66
C ALA A 101 2.68 3.59 8.01
N ASP A 102 3.46 3.48 9.10
CA ASP A 102 2.91 3.30 10.44
C ASP A 102 2.13 4.55 10.88
N GLN A 103 2.65 5.76 10.62
CA GLN A 103 1.95 7.01 10.91
C GLN A 103 0.61 7.12 10.15
N ILE A 104 0.58 6.71 8.88
CA ILE A 104 -0.64 6.67 8.07
C ILE A 104 -1.65 5.71 8.69
N ILE A 105 -1.20 4.49 9.03
CA ILE A 105 -2.04 3.46 9.63
C ILE A 105 -2.63 3.93 10.97
N GLU A 106 -1.81 4.55 11.84
CA GLU A 106 -2.27 5.11 13.10
C GLU A 106 -3.34 6.18 12.91
N SER A 107 -3.20 7.03 11.89
CA SER A 107 -4.19 8.06 11.59
C SER A 107 -5.55 7.51 11.17
N LEU A 108 -5.59 6.29 10.60
CA LEU A 108 -6.80 5.61 10.15
C LEU A 108 -7.45 4.74 11.23
N ARG A 109 -6.72 4.46 12.33
CA ARG A 109 -7.14 3.58 13.41
C ARG A 109 -8.49 3.95 14.02
N PRO A 110 -8.85 5.23 14.25
CA PRO A 110 -10.17 5.57 14.79
C PRO A 110 -11.31 5.12 13.89
N ALA A 111 -11.27 5.46 12.59
CA ALA A 111 -12.30 5.07 11.63
C ALA A 111 -12.37 3.56 11.44
N PHE A 112 -11.23 2.88 11.48
CA PHE A 112 -11.16 1.41 11.46
C PHE A 112 -11.85 0.80 12.69
N ASN A 113 -11.50 1.26 13.90
CA ASN A 113 -12.05 0.73 15.14
C ASN A 113 -13.57 0.92 15.22
N ASP A 114 -14.08 2.08 14.82
CA ASP A 114 -15.53 2.35 14.76
C ASP A 114 -16.24 1.41 13.79
N ALA A 115 -15.62 1.12 12.64
CA ALA A 115 -16.18 0.18 11.67
C ALA A 115 -16.15 -1.26 12.19
N VAL A 116 -15.05 -1.69 12.82
CA VAL A 116 -14.94 -3.02 13.43
C VAL A 116 -15.95 -3.20 14.56
N ALA A 117 -16.16 -2.19 15.40
CA ALA A 117 -17.18 -2.24 16.45
C ALA A 117 -18.58 -2.47 15.87
N GLY A 118 -18.90 -1.81 14.74
CA GLY A 118 -20.15 -2.04 14.02
C GLY A 118 -20.27 -3.46 13.45
N ILE A 119 -19.20 -4.01 12.87
CA ILE A 119 -19.17 -5.40 12.40
C ILE A 119 -19.36 -6.39 13.58
N GLN A 120 -18.69 -6.14 14.71
CA GLN A 120 -18.78 -6.99 15.91
C GLN A 120 -20.16 -6.93 16.56
N ALA A 121 -20.76 -5.75 16.66
CA ALA A 121 -22.13 -5.59 17.15
C ALA A 121 -23.11 -6.36 16.26
N ALA A 122 -22.94 -6.29 14.94
CA ALA A 122 -23.76 -7.06 14.02
C ALA A 122 -23.53 -8.57 14.16
N ALA A 123 -22.28 -9.00 14.38
CA ALA A 123 -21.93 -10.42 14.55
C ALA A 123 -22.60 -11.11 15.76
N GLN A 124 -23.21 -10.35 16.68
CA GLN A 124 -24.04 -10.91 17.76
C GLN A 124 -25.36 -11.51 17.26
N TRP A 125 -25.83 -11.06 16.09
CA TRP A 125 -27.12 -11.43 15.52
C TRP A 125 -26.98 -12.23 14.24
N ILE A 126 -25.96 -11.94 13.45
CA ILE A 126 -25.81 -12.43 12.08
C ILE A 126 -24.42 -13.03 11.85
N THR A 127 -24.40 -14.12 11.10
CA THR A 127 -23.18 -14.78 10.64
C THR A 127 -22.89 -14.37 9.19
N PRO A 128 -21.70 -14.67 8.65
CA PRO A 128 -21.42 -14.47 7.23
C PRO A 128 -22.43 -15.13 6.29
N ASP A 129 -23.04 -16.23 6.69
CA ASP A 129 -23.97 -17.01 5.85
C ASP A 129 -25.45 -16.68 6.09
N THR A 130 -25.74 -15.79 7.05
CA THR A 130 -27.10 -15.36 7.34
C THR A 130 -27.71 -14.67 6.12
N GLN A 131 -28.93 -15.07 5.74
CA GLN A 131 -29.68 -14.51 4.62
C GLN A 131 -30.70 -13.47 5.10
N ALA A 132 -31.16 -12.60 4.19
CA ALA A 132 -32.05 -11.50 4.54
C ALA A 132 -33.36 -11.97 5.19
N GLU A 133 -33.91 -13.09 4.74
CA GLU A 133 -35.13 -13.70 5.27
C GLU A 133 -34.95 -14.13 6.73
N GLN A 134 -33.80 -14.71 7.06
CA GLN A 134 -33.48 -15.17 8.42
C GLN A 134 -33.36 -14.00 9.40
N VAL A 135 -32.97 -12.81 8.92
CA VAL A 135 -32.87 -11.62 9.77
C VAL A 135 -34.24 -11.10 10.20
N LEU A 136 -35.27 -11.27 9.37
CA LEU A 136 -36.62 -10.82 9.70
C LEU A 136 -37.18 -11.54 10.93
N ASP A 137 -36.81 -12.81 11.10
CA ASP A 137 -37.23 -13.64 12.24
C ASP A 137 -36.47 -13.33 13.54
N LEU A 138 -35.37 -12.58 13.48
CA LEU A 138 -34.52 -12.24 14.63
C LEU A 138 -34.91 -10.93 15.33
N GLY A 139 -35.85 -10.17 14.76
CA GLY A 139 -36.39 -8.93 15.34
C GLY A 139 -35.67 -7.64 14.93
N ASP A 140 -36.20 -6.51 15.41
CA ASP A 140 -35.84 -5.16 14.94
C ASP A 140 -34.36 -4.81 15.14
N GLU A 141 -33.74 -5.27 16.22
CA GLU A 141 -32.32 -5.01 16.50
C GLU A 141 -31.40 -5.70 15.48
N ALA A 142 -31.70 -6.95 15.11
CA ALA A 142 -30.97 -7.68 14.09
C ALA A 142 -31.15 -7.05 12.70
N ILE A 143 -32.37 -6.58 12.38
CA ILE A 143 -32.66 -5.85 11.14
C ILE A 143 -31.85 -4.55 11.08
N ALA A 144 -31.82 -3.77 12.16
CA ALA A 144 -31.05 -2.54 12.24
C ALA A 144 -29.54 -2.80 12.03
N ALA A 145 -28.98 -3.81 12.69
CA ALA A 145 -27.59 -4.21 12.52
C ALA A 145 -27.27 -4.65 11.08
N TRP A 146 -28.15 -5.46 10.48
CA TRP A 146 -28.05 -5.92 9.09
C TRP A 146 -28.10 -4.78 8.07
N ILE A 147 -28.93 -3.75 8.31
CA ILE A 147 -29.00 -2.55 7.48
C ILE A 147 -27.74 -1.68 7.60
N ALA A 148 -27.14 -1.60 8.79
CA ALA A 148 -25.95 -0.78 9.04
C ALA A 148 -24.65 -1.39 8.48
N LEU A 149 -24.57 -2.72 8.37
CA LEU A 149 -23.38 -3.46 7.92
C LEU A 149 -22.67 -2.90 6.67
N PRO A 150 -23.36 -2.57 5.56
CA PRO A 150 -22.70 -2.07 4.34
C PRO A 150 -21.85 -0.83 4.58
N LYS A 151 -22.26 0.06 5.50
CA LYS A 151 -21.53 1.29 5.83
C LYS A 151 -20.19 0.96 6.49
N HIS A 152 -20.19 0.04 7.46
CA HIS A 152 -18.97 -0.39 8.14
C HIS A 152 -18.04 -1.14 7.19
N ARG A 153 -18.59 -2.06 6.38
CA ARG A 153 -17.86 -2.75 5.31
C ARG A 153 -17.17 -1.76 4.38
N GLN A 154 -17.86 -0.72 3.92
CA GLN A 154 -17.31 0.25 2.97
C GLN A 154 -16.11 1.00 3.55
N VAL A 155 -16.11 1.32 4.85
CA VAL A 155 -14.95 1.94 5.52
C VAL A 155 -13.76 0.99 5.51
N LEU A 156 -13.97 -0.27 5.89
CA LEU A 156 -12.91 -1.27 5.93
C LEU A 156 -12.36 -1.59 4.54
N ASP A 157 -13.23 -1.77 3.53
CA ASP A 157 -12.81 -1.96 2.14
C ASP A 157 -12.00 -0.76 1.63
N ARG A 158 -12.41 0.48 1.96
CA ARG A 158 -11.66 1.67 1.56
C ARG A 158 -10.26 1.69 2.17
N ILE A 159 -10.13 1.44 3.47
CA ILE A 159 -8.82 1.37 4.14
C ILE A 159 -7.98 0.24 3.53
N ASN A 160 -8.60 -0.90 3.25
CA ASN A 160 -7.93 -2.03 2.64
C ASN A 160 -7.38 -1.68 1.26
N ASP A 161 -8.22 -1.18 0.37
CA ASP A 161 -7.88 -1.01 -1.02
C ASP A 161 -6.92 0.18 -1.23
N ALA A 162 -7.10 1.26 -0.44
CA ALA A 162 -6.25 2.45 -0.50
C ALA A 162 -4.86 2.23 0.10
N ILE A 163 -4.74 1.45 1.18
CA ILE A 163 -3.53 1.41 2.01
C ILE A 163 -2.94 0.01 2.06
N VAL A 164 -3.69 -0.94 2.62
CA VAL A 164 -3.18 -2.29 2.89
C VAL A 164 -2.89 -3.04 1.58
N GLY A 165 -3.71 -2.84 0.55
CA GLY A 165 -3.49 -3.38 -0.79
C GLY A 165 -2.25 -2.82 -1.48
N GLN A 166 -1.89 -1.56 -1.20
CA GLN A 166 -0.70 -0.91 -1.75
C GLN A 166 0.58 -1.33 -0.99
N LEU A 167 0.50 -1.47 0.33
CA LEU A 167 1.61 -1.87 1.19
C LEU A 167 1.89 -3.38 1.18
N GLY A 168 0.88 -4.20 0.85
CA GLY A 168 0.99 -5.66 0.74
C GLY A 168 1.93 -6.13 -0.37
N GLY A 169 1.91 -7.43 -0.68
CA GLY A 169 2.91 -8.04 -1.56
C GLY A 169 2.80 -7.67 -3.05
N SER A 170 1.60 -7.33 -3.51
CA SER A 170 1.30 -7.06 -4.93
C SER A 170 0.91 -5.62 -5.24
N GLY A 171 0.97 -4.71 -4.27
CA GLY A 171 0.68 -3.29 -4.45
C GLY A 171 1.80 -2.54 -5.18
N SER A 172 1.54 -1.32 -5.65
CA SER A 172 2.55 -0.52 -6.35
C SER A 172 3.74 -0.18 -5.45
N VAL A 173 3.50 -0.02 -4.14
CA VAL A 173 4.56 0.23 -3.15
C VAL A 173 5.27 -1.07 -2.78
N GLY A 174 4.54 -2.13 -2.43
CA GLY A 174 5.10 -3.47 -2.20
C GLY A 174 6.10 -3.53 -1.04
N CYS A 175 5.63 -3.43 0.21
CA CYS A 175 6.48 -3.37 1.41
C CYS A 175 6.73 -4.72 2.09
N LEU A 176 5.81 -5.69 1.97
CA LEU A 176 5.98 -7.03 2.56
C LEU A 176 6.61 -8.05 1.61
N GLY A 177 6.55 -7.80 0.30
CA GLY A 177 6.91 -8.79 -0.71
C GLY A 177 5.97 -10.00 -0.71
N VAL A 178 6.28 -10.99 -1.55
CA VAL A 178 5.55 -12.27 -1.60
C VAL A 178 6.56 -13.39 -1.37
N LEU A 179 6.29 -14.23 -0.36
CA LEU A 179 7.13 -15.37 0.01
C LEU A 179 6.52 -16.69 -0.50
N PRO A 180 7.33 -17.73 -0.74
CA PRO A 180 6.86 -19.01 -1.29
C PRO A 180 5.66 -19.61 -0.54
N TRP A 181 5.68 -19.59 0.80
CA TRP A 181 4.60 -20.15 1.62
C TRP A 181 3.26 -19.42 1.47
N MET A 182 3.27 -18.16 1.04
CA MET A 182 2.04 -17.38 0.84
C MET A 182 1.22 -17.91 -0.35
N HIS A 183 1.84 -18.67 -1.26
CA HIS A 183 1.17 -19.26 -2.41
C HIS A 183 0.23 -20.42 -2.05
N TYR A 184 0.34 -21.02 -0.86
CA TYR A 184 -0.58 -22.08 -0.41
C TYR A 184 -2.01 -21.58 -0.11
N GLY A 185 -2.16 -20.26 0.08
CA GLY A 185 -3.45 -19.60 0.25
C GLY A 185 -3.77 -18.73 -0.96
N SER A 186 -3.61 -17.42 -0.77
CA SER A 186 -3.66 -16.42 -1.83
C SER A 186 -2.60 -15.37 -1.49
N PRO A 187 -1.53 -15.20 -2.30
CA PRO A 187 -0.41 -14.33 -1.94
C PRO A 187 -0.84 -12.93 -1.52
N THR A 188 -1.67 -12.27 -2.34
CA THR A 188 -2.20 -10.94 -2.04
C THR A 188 -3.03 -10.95 -0.77
N GLY A 189 -3.96 -11.88 -0.63
CA GLY A 189 -4.81 -11.95 0.55
C GLY A 189 -4.05 -12.25 1.84
N VAL A 190 -3.02 -13.10 1.80
CA VAL A 190 -2.14 -13.41 2.94
C VAL A 190 -1.40 -12.15 3.37
N THR A 191 -0.80 -11.40 2.43
CA THR A 191 -0.13 -10.14 2.77
C THR A 191 -1.08 -9.09 3.35
N GLN A 192 -2.33 -9.04 2.88
CA GLN A 192 -3.35 -8.16 3.46
C GLN A 192 -3.79 -8.64 4.84
N ALA A 193 -3.97 -9.94 5.04
CA ALA A 193 -4.40 -10.52 6.32
C ALA A 193 -3.41 -10.23 7.46
N LEU A 194 -2.10 -10.13 7.17
CA LEU A 194 -1.09 -9.73 8.16
C LEU A 194 -1.38 -8.36 8.81
N PHE A 195 -2.10 -7.48 8.12
CA PHE A 195 -2.53 -6.20 8.69
C PHE A 195 -3.75 -6.32 9.60
N TYR A 196 -4.46 -7.45 9.60
CA TYR A 196 -5.74 -7.59 10.28
C TYR A 196 -5.82 -8.65 11.37
N VAL A 197 -4.90 -9.62 11.37
CA VAL A 197 -4.84 -10.68 12.37
C VAL A 197 -4.19 -10.21 13.67
N ARG A 198 -4.66 -10.73 14.80
CA ARG A 198 -4.15 -10.38 16.12
C ARG A 198 -2.70 -10.82 16.35
N ASP A 199 -2.41 -12.08 16.04
CA ASP A 199 -1.13 -12.73 16.35
C ASP A 199 -0.91 -13.97 15.46
N GLU A 200 0.25 -14.60 15.63
CA GLU A 200 0.71 -15.79 14.92
C GLU A 200 -0.10 -17.07 15.20
N SER A 201 -1.01 -17.08 16.18
CA SER A 201 -1.90 -18.23 16.44
C SER A 201 -3.01 -18.37 15.41
N VAL A 202 -3.24 -17.33 14.59
CA VAL A 202 -4.25 -17.33 13.55
C VAL A 202 -3.79 -18.16 12.35
N ASP A 203 -4.70 -18.94 11.75
CA ASP A 203 -4.45 -19.56 10.44
C ASP A 203 -4.43 -18.46 9.35
N ILE A 204 -3.23 -17.96 9.07
CA ILE A 204 -3.02 -16.86 8.12
C ILE A 204 -3.36 -17.26 6.67
N LEU A 205 -3.24 -18.54 6.33
CA LEU A 205 -3.56 -19.01 4.99
C LEU A 205 -5.07 -18.96 4.76
N ASN A 206 -5.85 -19.38 5.76
CA ASN A 206 -7.30 -19.28 5.71
C ASN A 206 -7.77 -17.81 5.78
N ALA A 207 -7.18 -16.99 6.65
CA ALA A 207 -7.43 -15.55 6.69
C ALA A 207 -7.15 -14.89 5.33
N GLY A 208 -6.07 -15.27 4.66
CA GLY A 208 -5.72 -14.78 3.33
C GLY A 208 -6.72 -15.19 2.24
N ARG A 209 -7.33 -16.37 2.36
CA ARG A 209 -8.43 -16.79 1.45
C ARG A 209 -9.66 -15.90 1.63
N TYR A 210 -10.03 -15.57 2.87
CA TYR A 210 -11.14 -14.67 3.12
C TYR A 210 -10.89 -13.26 2.59
N MET A 211 -9.68 -12.74 2.75
CA MET A 211 -9.30 -11.44 2.18
C MET A 211 -9.38 -11.38 0.66
N SER A 212 -9.16 -12.51 -0.01
CA SER A 212 -9.20 -12.64 -1.47
C SER A 212 -10.57 -13.00 -2.03
N ALA A 213 -11.56 -13.27 -1.17
CA ALA A 213 -12.89 -13.62 -1.62
C ALA A 213 -13.52 -12.45 -2.41
N PRO A 214 -14.34 -12.73 -3.44
CA PRO A 214 -15.05 -11.70 -4.18
C PRO A 214 -15.83 -10.77 -3.25
N VAL A 215 -15.84 -9.47 -3.55
CA VAL A 215 -16.51 -8.44 -2.74
C VAL A 215 -18.06 -8.53 -2.84
N GLY A 216 -18.57 -9.39 -3.72
CA GLY A 216 -20.00 -9.59 -3.98
C GLY A 216 -20.65 -10.67 -3.10
N GLY A 217 -21.97 -10.53 -2.88
CA GLY A 217 -22.83 -11.61 -2.39
C GLY A 217 -23.22 -11.57 -0.91
N GLN A 218 -22.34 -11.11 0.00
CA GLN A 218 -22.65 -11.06 1.44
C GLN A 218 -22.58 -9.64 1.98
N ARG A 219 -23.60 -9.23 2.75
CA ARG A 219 -23.79 -7.84 3.21
C ARG A 219 -22.66 -7.36 4.12
N GLY A 220 -22.10 -8.24 4.95
CA GLY A 220 -20.90 -8.01 5.77
C GLY A 220 -19.57 -8.27 5.05
N GLY A 221 -19.61 -8.86 3.85
CA GLY A 221 -18.44 -9.15 3.02
C GLY A 221 -17.38 -10.01 3.71
N ARG A 222 -16.13 -9.85 3.27
CA ARG A 222 -14.96 -10.55 3.83
C ARG A 222 -14.72 -10.26 5.32
N TRP A 223 -15.15 -9.09 5.80
CA TRP A 223 -14.87 -8.63 7.16
C TRP A 223 -15.60 -9.43 8.22
N LEU A 224 -16.88 -9.75 7.98
CA LEU A 224 -17.66 -10.57 8.92
C LEU A 224 -17.07 -11.98 9.03
N ARG A 225 -16.57 -12.53 7.91
CA ARG A 225 -15.91 -13.85 7.89
C ARG A 225 -14.52 -13.84 8.49
N LEU A 226 -13.73 -12.79 8.28
CA LEU A 226 -12.44 -12.65 8.94
C LEU A 226 -12.61 -12.49 10.47
N ALA A 227 -13.66 -11.78 10.91
CA ALA A 227 -13.98 -11.60 12.32
C ALA A 227 -14.33 -12.91 13.05
N THR A 228 -14.74 -13.97 12.36
CA THR A 228 -14.94 -15.30 13.00
C THR A 228 -13.63 -16.04 13.27
N THR A 229 -12.52 -15.57 12.70
CA THR A 229 -11.21 -16.24 12.77
C THR A 229 -10.27 -15.51 13.73
N THR A 230 -10.45 -14.21 13.91
CA THR A 230 -9.59 -13.39 14.77
C THR A 230 -10.31 -12.12 15.21
N THR A 231 -9.85 -11.54 16.31
CA THR A 231 -10.20 -10.15 16.65
C THR A 231 -9.50 -9.24 15.65
N LEU A 232 -10.30 -8.58 14.80
CA LEU A 232 -9.78 -7.67 13.79
C LEU A 232 -8.97 -6.54 14.43
N GLN A 233 -7.78 -6.31 13.92
CA GLN A 233 -6.90 -5.19 14.28
C GLN A 233 -6.47 -4.46 13.02
N LEU A 234 -5.88 -3.27 13.15
CA LEU A 234 -5.18 -2.64 12.05
C LEU A 234 -3.71 -2.53 12.45
N ASN A 235 -2.94 -3.56 12.12
CA ASN A 235 -1.52 -3.63 12.45
C ASN A 235 -0.76 -2.57 11.66
N THR A 236 0.26 -1.99 12.29
CA THR A 236 1.25 -1.17 11.59
C THR A 236 2.02 -2.02 10.57
N LEU A 237 2.73 -1.39 9.63
CA LEU A 237 3.59 -2.10 8.69
C LEU A 237 4.70 -2.83 9.45
N THR A 238 5.25 -2.21 10.50
CA THR A 238 6.23 -2.83 11.39
C THR A 238 5.69 -4.14 11.99
N ARG A 239 4.49 -4.11 12.58
CA ARG A 239 3.87 -5.30 13.16
C ARG A 239 3.54 -6.37 12.10
N ALA A 240 3.07 -5.95 10.92
CA ALA A 240 2.82 -6.88 9.81
C ALA A 240 4.12 -7.58 9.34
N LYS A 241 5.26 -6.88 9.34
CA LYS A 241 6.59 -7.47 9.05
C LYS A 241 7.01 -8.48 10.11
N GLU A 242 6.78 -8.19 11.39
CA GLU A 242 7.06 -9.13 12.48
C GLU A 242 6.24 -10.42 12.34
N LEU A 243 4.94 -10.29 12.09
CA LEU A 243 4.06 -11.43 11.85
C LEU A 243 4.52 -12.23 10.62
N CYS A 244 4.86 -11.54 9.52
CA CYS A 244 5.41 -12.18 8.33
C CYS A 244 6.67 -13.01 8.63
N ALA A 245 7.58 -12.46 9.43
CA ALA A 245 8.80 -13.15 9.86
C ALA A 245 8.49 -14.37 10.72
N ALA A 246 7.55 -14.26 11.66
CA ALA A 246 7.12 -15.37 12.51
C ALA A 246 6.53 -16.54 11.70
N TYR A 247 5.62 -16.26 10.77
CA TYR A 247 5.07 -17.29 9.88
C TYR A 247 6.13 -17.90 8.96
N THR A 248 7.09 -17.10 8.50
CA THR A 248 8.20 -17.60 7.68
C THR A 248 9.09 -18.57 8.46
N ALA A 249 9.41 -18.26 9.72
CA ALA A 249 10.17 -19.16 10.58
C ALA A 249 9.40 -20.47 10.85
N ALA A 250 8.11 -20.37 11.18
CA ALA A 250 7.26 -21.55 11.41
C ALA A 250 7.12 -22.44 10.17
N ASP A 251 7.05 -21.84 8.98
CA ASP A 251 7.02 -22.56 7.71
C ASP A 251 8.33 -23.32 7.44
N ALA A 252 9.48 -22.67 7.67
CA ALA A 252 10.79 -23.30 7.54
C ALA A 252 10.96 -24.49 8.50
N GLU A 253 10.51 -24.36 9.76
CA GLU A 253 10.51 -25.46 10.73
C GLU A 253 9.59 -26.61 10.31
N ARG A 254 8.42 -26.30 9.75
CA ARG A 254 7.49 -27.31 9.20
C ARG A 254 8.14 -28.07 8.05
N GLN A 255 8.73 -27.37 7.08
CA GLN A 255 9.42 -27.98 5.95
C GLN A 255 10.61 -28.85 6.40
N ALA A 256 11.39 -28.40 7.38
CA ALA A 256 12.51 -29.18 7.93
C ALA A 256 12.04 -30.48 8.58
N ARG A 257 10.93 -30.44 9.35
CA ARG A 257 10.32 -31.64 9.95
C ARG A 257 9.76 -32.59 8.89
N GLU A 258 9.07 -32.07 7.90
CA GLU A 258 8.53 -32.87 6.78
C GLU A 258 9.64 -33.53 5.98
N TYR A 259 10.74 -32.81 5.71
CA TYR A 259 11.91 -33.35 5.02
C TYR A 259 12.56 -34.49 5.82
N ALA A 260 12.82 -34.28 7.11
CA ALA A 260 13.41 -35.31 7.98
C ALA A 260 12.52 -36.56 8.09
N ALA A 261 11.19 -36.39 8.13
CA ALA A 261 10.25 -37.51 8.18
C ALA A 261 10.18 -38.30 6.86
N THR A 262 10.41 -37.64 5.72
CA THR A 262 10.30 -38.26 4.38
C THR A 262 11.64 -38.77 3.84
N HIS A 263 12.78 -38.32 4.39
CA HIS A 263 14.13 -38.68 3.94
C HIS A 263 15.02 -39.16 5.11
N PRO A 264 14.61 -40.20 5.87
CA PRO A 264 15.30 -40.63 7.09
C PRO A 264 16.74 -41.15 6.84
N GLU A 265 17.09 -41.54 5.62
CA GLU A 265 18.40 -42.12 5.26
C GLU A 265 19.49 -41.07 4.93
N THR A 266 19.19 -39.77 5.05
CA THR A 266 20.13 -38.67 4.71
C THR A 266 20.70 -37.92 5.92
N LEU A 267 20.47 -38.40 7.14
CA LEU A 267 21.04 -37.90 8.39
C LEU A 267 22.08 -38.86 8.94
#